data_AF-A0A2D4KHD3-F1
#
_entry.id   AF-A0A2D4KHD3-F1
#
_cell.length_a   1.000
_cell.length_b   1.000
_cell.length_c   1.000
_cell.angle_alpha   90.00
_cell.angle_beta   90.00
_cell.angle_gamma   90.00
#
_symmetry.space_group_name_H-M   'P 1'
#
loop_
_entity.id
_entity.type
_entity.pdbx_description
1 polymer ?
#
loop_
_entity_poly.entity_id
_entity_poly.type
_entity_poly.pdbx_seq_one_letter_code
_entity_poly.pdbx_strand_id
1 'polypeptide(L)'
;MALLSFEISEDVSQHESELLEMQKNQGTFYHMWWSYKEAQRYWRRIKKWLEEITAEQIEMKPEFFLLGISYRQFPKKIKYINLHILTAARLSYAQCWKQPDIPTEEMTIQKIANCEEMDKLTLA
;
A
#
# COMPACT_ATOMS: atom_id res chain seq x y z
N MET A 1 26.38 -14.42 -14.69
CA MET A 1 25.30 -15.40 -14.90
C MET A 1 25.07 -16.26 -13.66
N ALA A 2 26.07 -16.94 -13.10
CA ALA A 2 25.88 -17.80 -11.91
C ALA A 2 25.41 -17.07 -10.63
N LEU A 3 25.91 -15.85 -10.36
CA LEU A 3 25.49 -15.06 -9.19
C LEU A 3 24.02 -14.61 -9.28
N LEU A 4 23.59 -14.16 -10.45
CA LEU A 4 22.18 -13.82 -10.71
C LEU A 4 21.26 -15.04 -10.54
N SER A 5 21.68 -16.22 -11.01
CA SER A 5 20.91 -17.45 -10.81
C SER A 5 20.83 -17.88 -9.34
N PHE A 6 21.88 -17.62 -8.56
CA PHE A 6 21.92 -17.89 -7.12
C PHE A 6 21.01 -16.92 -6.35
N GLU A 7 21.09 -15.62 -6.63
CA GLU A 7 20.22 -14.60 -6.04
C GLU A 7 18.74 -14.85 -6.34
N ILE A 8 18.40 -15.22 -7.59
CA ILE A 8 17.02 -15.59 -7.96
C ILE A 8 16.56 -16.84 -7.19
N SER A 9 17.43 -17.82 -6.99
CA SER A 9 17.10 -19.04 -6.24
C SER A 9 16.91 -18.77 -4.74
N GLU A 10 17.69 -17.87 -4.15
CA GLU A 10 17.50 -17.46 -2.75
C GLU A 10 16.20 -16.66 -2.57
N ASP A 11 15.88 -15.76 -3.50
CA ASP A 11 14.68 -14.93 -3.44
C ASP A 11 13.40 -15.78 -3.58
N VAL A 12 13.41 -16.79 -4.47
CA VAL A 12 12.31 -17.76 -4.63
C VAL A 12 12.13 -18.63 -3.38
N SER A 13 13.23 -19.15 -2.83
CA SER A 13 13.20 -19.98 -1.61
C SER A 13 12.68 -19.20 -0.40
N GLN A 14 13.11 -17.94 -0.27
CA GLN A 14 12.67 -17.05 0.79
C GLN A 14 11.18 -16.73 0.65
N HIS A 15 10.71 -16.44 -0.57
CA HIS A 15 9.30 -16.20 -0.86
C HIS A 15 8.42 -17.42 -0.54
N GLU A 16 8.83 -18.63 -0.91
CA GLU A 16 8.11 -19.86 -0.57
C GLU A 16 8.04 -20.11 0.95
N SER A 17 9.11 -19.80 1.69
CA SER A 17 9.13 -19.92 3.16
C SER A 17 8.19 -18.93 3.84
N GLU A 18 8.10 -17.69 3.32
CA GLU A 18 7.22 -16.64 3.82
C GLU A 18 5.74 -16.98 3.54
N LEU A 19 5.43 -17.53 2.35
CA LEU A 19 4.09 -18.04 2.02
C LEU A 19 3.64 -19.18 2.95
N LEU A 20 4.56 -20.08 3.30
CA LEU A 20 4.30 -21.18 4.24
C LEU A 20 4.09 -20.69 5.68
N GLU A 21 4.78 -19.63 6.11
CA GLU A 21 4.50 -18.97 7.39
C GLU A 21 3.15 -18.24 7.39
N MET A 22 2.77 -17.59 6.29
CA MET A 22 1.45 -16.93 6.14
C MET A 22 0.28 -17.92 6.18
N GLN A 23 0.49 -19.16 5.75
CA GLN A 23 -0.52 -20.22 5.83
C GLN A 23 -0.61 -20.84 7.23
N LYS A 24 0.50 -20.93 7.96
CA LYS A 24 0.56 -21.51 9.32
C LYS A 24 0.12 -20.54 10.40
N ASN A 25 0.53 -19.29 10.27
CA ASN A 25 0.10 -18.19 11.11
C ASN A 25 -0.91 -17.42 10.27
N GLN A 26 -2.20 -17.43 10.64
CA GLN A 26 -3.09 -16.36 10.19
C GLN A 26 -2.44 -15.04 10.60
N GLY A 27 -1.67 -14.43 9.69
CA GLY A 27 -0.85 -13.28 9.99
C GLY A 27 -1.74 -12.23 10.61
N THR A 28 -1.34 -11.68 11.75
CA THR A 28 -2.11 -10.59 12.37
C THR A 28 -2.37 -9.51 11.34
N PHE A 29 -3.47 -8.76 11.47
CA PHE A 29 -3.79 -7.64 10.57
C PHE A 29 -2.56 -6.77 10.30
N TYR A 30 -1.80 -6.45 11.34
CA TYR A 30 -0.58 -5.65 11.23
C TYR A 30 0.52 -6.32 10.38
N HIS A 31 0.73 -7.62 10.52
CA HIS A 31 1.71 -8.33 9.68
C HIS A 31 1.31 -8.30 8.20
N MET A 32 0.08 -8.69 7.90
CA MET A 32 -0.43 -8.80 6.52
C MET A 32 -0.53 -7.46 5.80
N TRP A 33 -0.82 -6.39 6.55
CA TRP A 33 -1.06 -5.06 5.98
C TRP A 33 0.13 -4.13 6.08
N TRP A 34 1.19 -4.48 6.84
CA TRP A 34 2.30 -3.56 7.04
C TRP A 34 3.66 -4.23 7.17
N SER A 35 3.83 -5.23 8.03
CA SER A 35 5.17 -5.80 8.29
C SER A 35 5.65 -6.72 7.19
N TYR A 36 4.75 -7.34 6.42
CA TYR A 36 5.09 -8.21 5.30
C TYR A 36 5.78 -7.43 4.16
N LYS A 37 6.80 -8.02 3.55
CA LYS A 37 7.66 -7.33 2.56
C LYS A 37 6.88 -6.79 1.37
N GLU A 38 5.92 -7.55 0.87
CA GLU A 38 5.08 -7.10 -0.25
C GLU A 38 4.14 -5.97 0.17
N ALA A 39 3.60 -6.01 1.39
CA ALA A 39 2.83 -4.89 1.95
C ALA A 39 3.67 -3.61 1.96
N GLN A 40 4.92 -3.71 2.42
CA GLN A 40 5.84 -2.58 2.43
C GLN A 40 6.20 -2.08 1.03
N ARG A 41 6.29 -2.98 0.04
CA ARG A 41 6.50 -2.61 -1.36
C ARG A 41 5.32 -1.79 -1.89
N TYR A 42 4.10 -2.24 -1.62
CA TYR A 42 2.89 -1.52 -1.97
C TYR A 42 2.86 -0.12 -1.34
N TRP A 43 3.05 -0.01 -0.02
CA TRP A 43 2.97 1.28 0.67
C TRP A 43 4.11 2.24 0.30
N ARG A 44 5.31 1.74 -0.01
CA ARG A 44 6.40 2.58 -0.55
C ARG A 44 6.05 3.20 -1.90
N ARG A 45 5.31 2.48 -2.75
CA ARG A 45 4.79 3.03 -4.02
C ARG A 45 3.76 4.13 -3.76
N ILE A 46 2.80 3.88 -2.88
CA ILE A 46 1.78 4.89 -2.51
C ILE A 46 2.45 6.13 -1.91
N LYS A 47 3.46 5.95 -1.04
CA LYS A 47 4.28 7.03 -0.50
C LYS A 47 4.86 7.88 -1.63
N LYS A 48 5.53 7.25 -2.60
CA LYS A 48 6.15 7.95 -3.74
C LYS A 48 5.13 8.80 -4.50
N TRP A 49 3.96 8.25 -4.81
CA TRP A 49 2.88 9.01 -5.47
C TRP A 49 2.42 10.21 -4.65
N LEU A 50 2.22 10.03 -3.34
CA LEU A 50 1.81 11.12 -2.46
C LEU A 50 2.87 12.24 -2.42
N GLU A 51 4.15 11.88 -2.29
CA GLU A 51 5.25 12.86 -2.28
C GLU A 51 5.37 13.60 -3.62
N GLU A 52 5.21 12.91 -4.74
CA GLU A 52 5.23 13.52 -6.09
C GLU A 52 4.06 14.49 -6.31
N ILE A 53 2.85 14.13 -5.87
CA ILE A 53 1.64 14.95 -6.06
C ILE A 53 1.63 16.16 -5.12
N THR A 54 2.09 15.97 -3.89
CA THR A 54 1.99 17.01 -2.83
C THR A 54 3.25 17.86 -2.69
N ALA A 55 4.38 17.41 -3.25
CA ALA A 55 5.72 17.95 -3.01
C ALA A 55 6.13 17.95 -1.52
N GLU A 56 5.48 17.13 -0.69
CA GLU A 56 5.80 16.98 0.73
C GLU A 56 6.61 15.70 0.96
N GLN A 57 7.55 15.73 1.89
CA GLN A 57 8.18 14.50 2.39
C GLN A 57 7.22 13.79 3.37
N ILE A 58 7.01 12.49 3.19
CA ILE A 58 6.11 11.69 4.02
C ILE A 58 6.90 10.66 4.80
N GLU A 59 6.59 10.48 6.08
CA GLU A 59 7.21 9.43 6.88
C GLU A 59 6.52 8.09 6.63
N MET A 60 7.29 6.99 6.54
CA MET A 60 6.76 5.64 6.37
C MET A 60 6.23 5.10 7.71
N LYS A 61 5.06 5.59 8.14
CA LYS A 61 4.43 5.24 9.43
C LYS A 61 3.09 4.53 9.26
N PRO A 62 2.86 3.37 9.91
CA PRO A 62 1.63 2.60 9.74
C PRO A 62 0.38 3.39 10.13
N GLU A 63 0.47 4.27 11.13
CA GLU A 63 -0.64 5.12 11.59
C GLU A 63 -1.14 6.02 10.46
N PHE A 64 -0.22 6.54 9.63
CA PHE A 64 -0.58 7.37 8.48
C PHE A 64 -1.19 6.52 7.37
N PHE A 65 -0.52 5.45 6.96
CA PHE A 65 -0.92 4.66 5.79
C PHE A 65 -2.13 3.76 6.04
N LEU A 66 -2.27 3.19 7.23
CA LEU A 66 -3.38 2.29 7.57
C LEU A 66 -4.56 3.03 8.20
N LEU A 67 -4.32 4.10 8.96
CA LEU A 67 -5.36 4.78 9.73
C LEU A 67 -5.63 6.23 9.28
N GLY A 68 -4.75 6.84 8.48
CA GLY A 68 -4.89 8.23 8.04
C GLY A 68 -4.50 9.24 9.12
N ILE A 69 -3.87 8.76 10.20
CA ILE A 69 -3.47 9.59 11.34
C ILE A 69 -2.08 10.17 11.04
N SER A 70 -1.97 11.49 11.03
CA SER A 70 -0.69 12.18 10.92
C SER A 70 -0.50 13.15 12.08
N TYR A 71 0.66 13.07 12.73
CA TYR A 71 1.09 14.05 13.72
C TYR A 71 1.67 15.31 13.09
N ARG A 72 2.02 15.26 11.79
CA ARG A 72 2.45 16.43 11.03
C ARG A 72 1.24 17.27 10.61
N GLN A 73 1.36 18.57 10.75
CA GLN A 73 0.33 19.48 10.25
C GLN A 73 0.53 19.74 8.75
N PHE A 74 -0.35 19.17 7.94
CA PHE A 74 -0.44 19.48 6.51
C PHE A 74 -1.51 20.56 6.21
N PRO A 75 -1.33 21.37 5.16
CA PRO A 75 -2.38 22.25 4.64
C PRO A 75 -3.66 21.47 4.30
N LYS A 76 -4.83 22.12 4.41
CA LYS A 76 -6.15 21.48 4.20
C LYS A 76 -6.25 20.75 2.85
N LYS A 77 -5.71 21.35 1.78
CA LYS A 77 -5.67 20.75 0.44
C LYS A 77 -4.85 19.45 0.40
N ILE A 78 -3.69 19.43 1.05
CA ILE A 78 -2.84 18.23 1.11
C ILE A 78 -3.48 17.14 1.98
N LYS A 79 -4.10 17.52 3.11
CA LYS A 79 -4.87 16.57 3.93
C LYS A 79 -5.97 15.89 3.13
N TYR A 80 -6.69 16.66 2.30
CA TYR A 80 -7.71 16.13 1.40
C TYR A 80 -7.10 15.12 0.41
N ILE A 81 -6.08 15.52 -0.36
CA ILE A 81 -5.40 14.64 -1.33
C ILE A 81 -4.92 13.33 -0.67
N ASN A 82 -4.24 13.43 0.47
CA ASN A 82 -3.74 12.28 1.22
C ASN A 82 -4.89 11.37 1.66
N LEU A 83 -6.00 11.94 2.16
CA LEU A 83 -7.16 11.18 2.60
C LEU A 83 -7.77 10.35 1.45
N HIS A 84 -8.01 10.96 0.28
CA HIS A 84 -8.65 10.28 -0.85
C HIS A 84 -7.75 9.17 -1.42
N ILE A 85 -6.47 9.47 -1.64
CA ILE A 85 -5.52 8.48 -2.17
C ILE A 85 -5.33 7.32 -1.19
N LEU A 86 -5.14 7.59 0.11
CA LEU A 86 -4.98 6.54 1.11
C LEU A 86 -6.25 5.69 1.27
N THR A 87 -7.43 6.30 1.14
CA THR A 87 -8.71 5.57 1.19
C THR A 87 -8.81 4.60 0.01
N ALA A 88 -8.54 5.07 -1.21
CA ALA A 88 -8.54 4.22 -2.39
C ALA A 88 -7.48 3.11 -2.29
N ALA A 89 -6.26 3.44 -1.84
CA ALA A 89 -5.19 2.47 -1.66
C ALA A 89 -5.55 1.36 -0.65
N ARG A 90 -6.15 1.73 0.49
CA ARG A 90 -6.65 0.74 1.47
C ARG A 90 -7.73 -0.15 0.88
N LEU A 91 -8.66 0.42 0.12
CA LEU A 91 -9.71 -0.36 -0.54
C LEU A 91 -9.12 -1.33 -1.57
N SER A 92 -8.16 -0.90 -2.38
CA SER A 92 -7.47 -1.79 -3.32
C SER A 92 -6.72 -2.91 -2.59
N TYR A 93 -6.00 -2.58 -1.52
CA TYR A 93 -5.31 -3.58 -0.70
C TYR A 93 -6.28 -4.57 -0.05
N ALA A 94 -7.40 -4.08 0.48
CA ALA A 94 -8.49 -4.89 1.04
C ALA A 94 -9.15 -5.82 0.03
N GLN A 95 -9.03 -5.57 -1.28
CA GLN A 95 -9.57 -6.46 -2.30
C GLN A 95 -8.66 -7.66 -2.55
N CYS A 96 -7.35 -7.48 -2.41
CA CYS A 96 -6.35 -8.52 -2.66
C CYS A 96 -5.81 -9.19 -1.38
N TRP A 97 -6.14 -8.70 -0.18
CA TRP A 97 -5.52 -9.13 1.11
C TRP A 97 -5.59 -10.63 1.46
N LYS A 98 -6.45 -11.41 0.79
CA LYS A 98 -6.53 -12.87 0.95
C LYS A 98 -5.67 -13.64 -0.05
N GLN A 99 -5.13 -12.96 -1.03
CA GLN A 99 -4.23 -13.49 -2.04
C GLN A 99 -2.79 -13.11 -1.66
N PRO A 100 -1.79 -13.88 -2.11
CA PRO A 100 -0.39 -13.55 -1.87
C PRO A 100 0.06 -12.28 -2.61
N ASP A 101 -0.70 -11.87 -3.64
CA ASP A 101 -0.36 -10.76 -4.51
C ASP A 101 -0.81 -9.41 -3.95
N ILE A 102 0.03 -8.39 -4.17
CA ILE A 102 -0.32 -6.99 -3.90
C ILE A 102 -1.16 -6.40 -5.04
N PRO A 103 -1.98 -5.36 -4.76
CA PRO A 103 -2.73 -4.70 -5.82
C PRO A 103 -1.81 -4.12 -6.89
N THR A 104 -2.19 -4.27 -8.17
CA THR A 104 -1.46 -3.63 -9.27
C THR A 104 -1.64 -2.11 -9.23
N GLU A 105 -0.83 -1.40 -10.04
CA GLU A 105 -0.96 0.05 -10.16
C GLU A 105 -2.30 0.43 -10.77
N GLU A 106 -2.69 -0.25 -11.84
CA GLU A 106 -3.94 -0.04 -12.55
C GLU A 106 -5.14 -0.21 -11.63
N MET A 107 -5.14 -1.27 -10.80
CA MET A 107 -6.20 -1.49 -9.80
C MET A 107 -6.30 -0.35 -8.79
N THR A 108 -5.16 0.20 -8.36
CA THR A 108 -5.13 1.30 -7.40
C THR A 108 -5.56 2.62 -8.04
N ILE A 109 -5.07 2.90 -9.24
CA ILE A 109 -5.42 4.10 -10.02
C ILE A 109 -6.91 4.11 -10.35
N GLN A 110 -7.47 2.98 -10.79
CA GLN A 110 -8.90 2.85 -11.05
C GLN A 110 -9.72 3.12 -9.78
N LYS A 111 -9.24 2.65 -8.63
CA LYS A 111 -9.92 2.89 -7.35
C LYS A 111 -9.89 4.37 -6.94
N ILE A 112 -8.77 5.06 -7.18
CA ILE A 112 -8.64 6.50 -6.96
C ILE A 112 -9.63 7.25 -7.85
N ALA A 113 -9.71 6.93 -9.14
CA ALA A 113 -10.65 7.55 -10.08
C ALA A 113 -12.11 7.35 -9.67
N ASN A 114 -12.48 6.13 -9.24
CA ASN A 114 -13.83 5.83 -8.77
C ASN A 114 -14.19 6.61 -7.49
N CYS A 115 -13.24 6.76 -6.56
CA CYS A 115 -13.45 7.56 -5.35
C CYS A 115 -13.69 9.04 -5.70
N GLU A 116 -12.90 9.61 -6.61
CA GLU A 116 -13.09 10.99 -7.08
C GLU A 116 -14.47 11.19 -7.74
N GLU A 117 -14.91 10.24 -8.55
CA GLU A 117 -16.23 10.29 -9.21
C GLU A 117 -17.37 10.25 -8.17
N MET A 118 -17.28 9.37 -7.17
CA MET A 118 -18.26 9.33 -6.08
C MET A 118 -18.31 10.64 -5.28
N ASP A 119 -17.17 11.26 -5.00
CA ASP A 119 -17.12 12.53 -4.27
C ASP A 119 -17.85 13.65 -5.04
N LYS A 120 -17.70 13.69 -6.38
CA LYS A 120 -18.43 14.65 -7.24
C LYS A 120 -19.94 14.48 -7.14
N LEU A 121 -20.43 13.25 -7.01
CA LEU A 121 -21.87 12.95 -6.89
C LEU A 121 -22.43 13.27 -5.49
N THR A 122 -21.58 13.34 -4.46
CA THR A 122 -22.00 13.59 -3.08
C THR A 122 -21.97 15.07 -2.71
N LEU A 123 -21.33 15.90 -3.55
CA LEU A 123 -21.25 17.36 -3.40
C LEU A 123 -22.29 18.13 -4.25
N ALA A 124 -23.22 17.41 -4.90
CA ALA A 124 -24.40 17.96 -5.57
C ALA A 124 -25.60 18.01 -4.61
#